data_AF-A0AAR2K405-F1
#
_entry.id   AF-A0AAR2K405-F1
#
_cell.length_a   1.000
_cell.length_b   1.000
_cell.length_c   1.000
_cell.angle_alpha   90.00
_cell.angle_beta   90.00
_cell.angle_gamma   90.00
#
_symmetry.space_group_name_H-M   'P 1'
#
loop_
_entity.id
_entity.type
_entity.pdbx_description
1 polymer ?
#
loop_
_entity_poly.entity_id
_entity_poly.type
_entity_poly.pdbx_seq_one_letter_code
_entity_poly.pdbx_strand_id
1 'polypeptide(L)'
;VHFHVKIHCLSFTEEKLGQAEKTELDAHLENLIARGDCTKNWTEKIFRQTEVLLQPNPSARIEEFFYEKLDRKIPTRTTNGELLGQYMQDAAKDFGPGTPYGSTLITVGEYQKKLGGAEREFLQASAVSFLTPLRNFLEGDWRTISAEQELRVAQTEFDRQAEVTRLLLEGISSTHVNHLRCLHEFVEAQAAYYAQCHKHMQELQKELSRFPNAFAVNASTSGISAGPSPLSGGSIPGHPAASSSPLEPAPLKIEEVKPPATGTRKAKVLYDYDAADTSELSLLADELITVYTVPGMDPDWLIGERGNQKGKVPVTYLELLS
;
A
#
# COMPACT_ATOMS: atom_id res chain seq x y z
N VAL A 1 -24.04 -13.56 10.14
CA VAL A 1 -24.78 -12.98 8.98
C VAL A 1 -25.95 -12.09 9.41
N HIS A 2 -26.99 -12.60 10.07
CA HIS A 2 -28.22 -11.83 10.38
C HIS A 2 -28.02 -10.59 11.31
N PHE A 3 -26.93 -10.54 12.08
CA PHE A 3 -26.58 -9.37 12.91
C PHE A 3 -25.96 -8.22 12.10
N HIS A 4 -25.20 -8.54 11.04
CA HIS A 4 -24.43 -7.58 10.24
C HIS A 4 -25.35 -6.70 9.38
N VAL A 5 -26.43 -7.29 8.83
CA VAL A 5 -27.47 -6.57 8.07
C VAL A 5 -28.22 -5.56 8.93
N LYS A 6 -28.34 -5.81 10.25
CA LYS A 6 -29.08 -4.91 11.15
C LYS A 6 -28.31 -3.64 11.49
N ILE A 7 -26.97 -3.70 11.50
CA ILE A 7 -26.09 -2.53 11.67
C ILE A 7 -26.23 -1.59 10.47
N HIS A 8 -26.06 -2.11 9.25
CA HIS A 8 -26.14 -1.32 8.01
C HIS A 8 -27.52 -0.67 7.79
N CYS A 9 -28.60 -1.28 8.29
CA CYS A 9 -29.95 -0.73 8.17
C CYS A 9 -30.24 0.40 9.19
N LEU A 10 -29.54 0.43 10.33
CA LEU A 10 -29.62 1.52 11.30
C LEU A 10 -28.80 2.74 10.82
N SER A 11 -27.56 2.53 10.38
CA SER A 11 -26.70 3.61 9.87
C SER A 11 -27.32 4.35 8.66
N PHE A 12 -28.00 3.62 7.76
CA PHE A 12 -28.66 4.23 6.60
C PHE A 12 -29.90 5.08 6.95
N THR A 13 -30.44 4.97 8.18
CA THR A 13 -31.51 5.87 8.65
C THR A 13 -31.01 7.16 9.30
N GLU A 14 -29.73 7.26 9.68
CA GLU A 14 -29.16 8.46 10.31
C GLU A 14 -28.82 9.58 9.31
N GLU A 15 -28.46 9.24 8.06
CA GLU A 15 -27.98 10.24 7.08
C GLU A 15 -29.06 11.21 6.54
N LYS A 16 -30.34 10.99 6.90
CA LYS A 16 -31.45 11.91 6.55
C LYS A 16 -32.00 12.75 7.70
N LEU A 17 -31.44 12.65 8.90
CA LEU A 17 -31.86 13.48 10.03
C LEU A 17 -30.65 13.99 10.82
N GLY A 18 -30.27 15.25 10.57
CA GLY A 18 -29.28 15.94 11.40
C GLY A 18 -29.74 15.94 12.87
N GLN A 19 -28.82 15.61 13.77
CA GLN A 19 -29.06 15.06 15.12
C GLN A 19 -29.33 13.55 15.15
N ALA A 20 -28.26 12.79 14.96
CA ALA A 20 -28.10 11.49 15.61
C ALA A 20 -27.03 11.63 16.71
N GLU A 21 -27.28 11.08 17.89
CA GLU A 21 -26.26 10.97 18.94
C GLU A 21 -25.08 10.16 18.42
N LYS A 22 -23.84 10.58 18.75
CA LYS A 22 -22.64 9.78 18.48
C LYS A 22 -22.86 8.39 19.08
N THR A 23 -23.11 7.40 18.22
CA THR A 23 -23.81 6.16 18.59
C THR A 23 -23.12 5.47 19.76
N GLU A 24 -23.88 5.12 20.81
CA GLU A 24 -23.34 4.65 22.10
C GLU A 24 -22.36 3.47 21.95
N LEU A 25 -22.57 2.65 20.91
CA LEU A 25 -21.73 1.51 20.57
C LEU A 25 -20.28 1.89 20.25
N ASP A 26 -20.08 3.01 19.55
CA ASP A 26 -18.77 3.52 19.15
C ASP A 26 -18.05 4.13 20.37
N ALA A 27 -18.76 4.91 21.19
CA ALA A 27 -18.24 5.41 22.47
C ALA A 27 -17.88 4.27 23.44
N HIS A 28 -18.66 3.20 23.50
CA HIS A 28 -18.35 2.02 24.32
C HIS A 28 -17.11 1.27 23.80
N LEU A 29 -16.97 1.11 22.49
CA LEU A 29 -15.81 0.46 21.87
C LEU A 29 -14.51 1.26 22.10
N GLU A 30 -14.53 2.58 21.92
CA GLU A 30 -13.38 3.44 22.21
C GLU A 30 -12.97 3.38 23.71
N ASN A 31 -13.94 3.30 24.62
CA ASN A 31 -13.66 3.05 26.04
C ASN A 31 -13.04 1.66 26.31
N LEU A 32 -13.41 0.62 25.54
CA LEU A 32 -12.79 -0.70 25.64
C LEU A 32 -11.35 -0.69 25.08
N ILE A 33 -11.10 -0.01 23.95
CA ILE A 33 -9.77 0.15 23.36
C ILE A 33 -8.84 0.86 24.35
N ALA A 34 -9.25 2.01 24.88
CA ALA A 34 -8.47 2.77 25.87
C ALA A 34 -8.18 1.97 27.16
N ARG A 35 -9.14 1.13 27.60
CA ARG A 35 -8.93 0.18 28.70
C ARG A 35 -7.95 -0.93 28.34
N GLY A 36 -7.99 -1.44 27.11
CA GLY A 36 -7.03 -2.41 26.58
C GLY A 36 -5.62 -1.85 26.61
N ASP A 37 -5.40 -0.67 26.02
CA ASP A 37 -4.09 -0.01 25.98
C ASP A 37 -3.52 0.25 27.37
N CYS A 38 -4.37 0.72 28.29
CA CYS A 38 -4.03 0.90 29.70
C CYS A 38 -3.62 -0.44 30.35
N THR A 39 -4.37 -1.52 30.08
CA THR A 39 -4.07 -2.87 30.57
C THR A 39 -2.73 -3.37 30.05
N LYS A 40 -2.44 -3.23 28.74
CA LYS A 40 -1.15 -3.61 28.15
C LYS A 40 0.01 -2.82 28.76
N ASN A 41 -0.13 -1.50 28.84
CA ASN A 41 0.91 -0.60 29.37
C ASN A 41 1.27 -0.94 30.83
N TRP A 42 0.28 -1.19 31.69
CA TRP A 42 0.55 -1.57 33.07
C TRP A 42 1.05 -3.01 33.22
N THR A 43 0.50 -3.96 32.45
CA THR A 43 1.00 -5.34 32.41
C THR A 43 2.48 -5.39 32.01
N GLU A 44 2.87 -4.66 30.97
CA GLU A 44 4.27 -4.57 30.53
C GLU A 44 5.18 -3.96 31.62
N LYS A 45 4.78 -2.85 32.25
CA LYS A 45 5.55 -2.22 33.34
C LYS A 45 5.73 -3.15 34.54
N ILE A 46 4.65 -3.80 34.98
CA ILE A 46 4.67 -4.73 36.11
C ILE A 46 5.55 -5.94 35.77
N PHE A 47 5.38 -6.53 34.59
CA PHE A 47 6.22 -7.62 34.09
C PHE A 47 7.71 -7.25 34.12
N ARG A 48 8.10 -6.10 33.55
CA ARG A 48 9.50 -5.63 33.52
C ARG A 48 10.07 -5.38 34.92
N GLN A 49 9.28 -4.82 35.84
CA GLN A 49 9.75 -4.58 37.20
C GLN A 49 9.88 -5.87 38.00
N THR A 50 9.02 -6.87 37.76
CA THR A 50 9.15 -8.21 38.37
C THR A 50 10.34 -8.98 37.77
N GLU A 51 10.65 -8.87 36.47
CA GLU A 51 11.90 -9.41 35.91
C GLU A 51 13.13 -8.85 36.67
N VAL A 52 13.17 -7.54 36.92
CA VAL A 52 14.26 -6.88 37.68
C VAL A 52 14.30 -7.31 39.14
N LEU A 53 13.15 -7.56 39.77
CA LEU A 53 13.06 -8.04 41.15
C LEU A 53 13.64 -9.46 41.30
N LEU A 54 13.30 -10.36 40.38
CA LEU A 54 13.72 -11.77 40.45
C LEU A 54 15.17 -11.97 39.96
N GLN A 55 15.61 -11.21 38.97
CA GLN A 55 16.97 -11.27 38.43
C GLN A 55 17.52 -9.86 38.14
N PRO A 56 18.10 -9.17 39.15
CA PRO A 56 18.60 -7.80 38.97
C PRO A 56 19.68 -7.67 37.89
N ASN A 57 20.50 -8.71 37.70
CA ASN A 57 21.59 -8.72 36.73
C ASN A 57 21.05 -8.76 35.28
N PRO A 58 21.26 -7.70 34.46
CA PRO A 58 20.73 -7.67 33.09
C PRO A 58 21.32 -8.75 32.18
N SER A 59 22.60 -9.09 32.34
CA SER A 59 23.25 -10.13 31.53
C SER A 59 22.67 -11.51 31.80
N ALA A 60 22.36 -11.81 33.07
CA ALA A 60 21.74 -13.08 33.45
C ALA A 60 20.29 -13.20 32.93
N ARG A 61 19.50 -12.10 32.93
CA ARG A 61 18.17 -12.09 32.31
C ARG A 61 18.19 -12.37 30.81
N ILE A 62 19.17 -11.79 30.10
CA ILE A 62 19.35 -12.02 28.66
C ILE A 62 19.73 -13.49 28.40
N GLU A 63 20.63 -14.04 29.20
CA GLU A 63 21.02 -15.45 29.15
C GLU A 63 19.81 -16.38 29.37
N GLU A 64 19.02 -16.18 30.44
CA GLU A 64 17.81 -16.94 30.74
C GLU A 64 16.79 -16.90 29.59
N PHE A 65 16.56 -15.72 28.98
CA PHE A 65 15.69 -15.57 27.80
C PHE A 65 16.19 -16.36 26.58
N PHE A 66 17.51 -16.43 26.35
CA PHE A 66 18.06 -17.25 25.27
C PHE A 66 17.89 -18.75 25.54
N TYR A 67 18.05 -19.21 26.78
CA TYR A 67 17.76 -20.60 27.14
C TYR A 67 16.27 -20.94 26.94
N GLU A 68 15.36 -20.04 27.34
CA GLU A 68 13.91 -20.14 27.13
C GLU A 68 13.57 -20.23 25.63
N LYS A 69 14.08 -19.34 24.77
CA LYS A 69 13.84 -19.36 23.31
C LYS A 69 14.50 -20.53 22.57
N LEU A 70 15.46 -21.24 23.17
CA LEU A 70 16.16 -22.39 22.57
C LEU A 70 15.63 -23.76 23.04
N ASP A 71 14.54 -23.81 23.83
CA ASP A 71 14.04 -25.02 24.51
C ASP A 71 15.12 -25.76 25.32
N ARG A 72 16.11 -25.02 25.82
CA ARG A 72 17.21 -25.56 26.62
C ARG A 72 16.90 -25.40 28.10
N LYS A 73 17.13 -26.46 28.88
CA LYS A 73 17.04 -26.36 30.35
C LYS A 73 17.99 -25.27 30.86
N ILE A 74 17.40 -24.26 31.49
CA ILE A 74 18.13 -23.25 32.26
C ILE A 74 18.94 -23.99 33.35
N PRO A 75 20.25 -23.75 33.48
CA PRO A 75 21.04 -24.35 34.55
C PRO A 75 20.50 -23.92 35.92
N THR A 76 20.18 -24.88 36.80
CA THR A 76 19.71 -24.58 38.15
C THR A 76 20.80 -23.88 38.94
N ARG A 77 20.73 -22.55 39.03
CA ARG A 77 21.73 -21.75 39.73
C ARG A 77 21.56 -21.92 41.24
N THR A 78 22.64 -22.33 41.92
CA THR A 78 22.71 -22.33 43.39
C THR A 78 22.47 -20.92 43.90
N THR A 79 21.57 -20.74 44.87
CA THR A 79 21.30 -19.41 45.44
C THR A 79 22.43 -18.98 46.37
N ASN A 80 22.53 -17.67 46.62
CA ASN A 80 23.55 -17.14 47.53
C ASN A 80 23.41 -17.73 48.95
N GLY A 81 22.18 -18.01 49.39
CA GLY A 81 21.90 -18.69 50.65
C GLY A 81 22.44 -20.12 50.67
N GLU A 82 22.18 -20.92 49.64
CA GLU A 82 22.71 -22.29 49.57
C GLU A 82 24.24 -22.34 49.53
N LEU A 83 24.87 -21.43 48.78
CA LEU A 83 26.33 -21.34 48.70
C LEU A 83 26.94 -20.97 50.06
N LEU A 84 26.42 -19.95 50.73
CA LEU A 84 26.89 -19.55 52.06
C LEU A 84 26.69 -20.66 53.09
N GLY A 85 25.53 -21.30 53.10
CA GLY A 85 25.24 -22.40 54.02
C GLY A 85 26.10 -23.64 53.75
N GLN A 86 26.52 -23.88 52.51
CA GLN A 86 27.50 -24.91 52.18
C GLN A 86 28.88 -24.60 52.80
N TYR A 87 29.40 -23.38 52.61
CA TYR A 87 30.67 -22.97 53.24
C TYR A 87 30.63 -23.03 54.78
N MET A 88 29.50 -22.69 55.40
CA MET A 88 29.31 -22.83 56.85
C MET A 88 29.36 -24.30 57.30
N GLN A 89 28.72 -25.21 56.56
CA GLN A 89 28.77 -26.65 56.85
C GLN A 89 30.16 -27.24 56.63
N ASP A 90 30.92 -26.76 55.63
CA ASP A 90 32.28 -27.22 55.39
C ASP A 90 33.25 -26.70 56.46
N ALA A 91 33.18 -25.43 56.83
CA ALA A 91 33.94 -24.88 57.96
C ALA A 91 33.63 -25.61 59.28
N ALA A 92 32.37 -26.02 59.51
CA ALA A 92 32.00 -26.78 60.70
C ALA A 92 32.65 -28.17 60.80
N LYS A 93 33.01 -28.78 59.67
CA LYS A 93 33.77 -30.05 59.64
C LYS A 93 35.19 -29.84 60.16
N ASP A 94 35.83 -28.74 59.75
CA ASP A 94 37.19 -28.39 60.13
C ASP A 94 37.30 -27.98 61.61
N PHE A 95 36.33 -27.21 62.13
CA PHE A 95 36.27 -26.86 63.56
C PHE A 95 35.79 -28.00 64.47
N GLY A 96 35.14 -29.02 63.90
CA GLY A 96 34.60 -30.19 64.60
C GLY A 96 33.31 -29.91 65.38
N PRO A 97 32.33 -30.84 65.38
CA PRO A 97 31.01 -30.66 65.98
C PRO A 97 31.02 -30.61 67.52
N GLY A 98 32.11 -31.03 68.16
CA GLY A 98 32.27 -30.96 69.62
C GLY A 98 32.57 -29.54 70.14
N THR A 99 32.89 -28.58 69.25
CA THR A 99 33.05 -27.18 69.65
C THR A 99 31.71 -26.45 69.60
N PRO A 100 31.43 -25.50 70.52
CA PRO A 100 30.22 -24.67 70.44
C PRO A 100 30.10 -23.96 69.09
N TYR A 101 31.23 -23.48 68.55
CA TYR A 101 31.29 -22.80 67.26
C TYR A 101 30.96 -23.74 66.09
N GLY A 102 31.58 -24.92 66.01
CA GLY A 102 31.29 -25.92 64.98
C GLY A 102 29.83 -26.38 65.01
N SER A 103 29.28 -26.66 66.19
CA SER A 103 27.87 -27.04 66.34
C SER A 103 26.90 -25.94 65.88
N THR A 104 27.17 -24.66 66.23
CA THR A 104 26.40 -23.52 65.72
C THR A 104 26.50 -23.37 64.20
N LEU A 105 27.69 -23.53 63.61
CA LEU A 105 27.88 -23.45 62.16
C LEU A 105 27.09 -24.52 61.39
N ILE A 106 26.97 -25.75 61.93
CA ILE A 106 26.11 -26.80 61.34
C ILE A 106 24.66 -26.31 61.28
N THR A 107 24.12 -25.86 62.41
CA THR A 107 22.71 -25.42 62.49
C THR A 107 22.45 -24.22 61.60
N VAL A 108 23.27 -23.17 61.68
CA VAL A 108 23.09 -21.96 60.85
C VAL A 108 23.24 -22.31 59.36
N GLY A 109 24.23 -23.12 58.98
CA GLY A 109 24.42 -23.55 57.60
C GLY A 109 23.25 -24.39 57.05
N GLU A 110 22.63 -25.24 57.88
CA GLU A 110 21.44 -26.00 57.52
C GLU A 110 20.24 -25.06 57.25
N TYR A 111 19.95 -24.13 58.16
CA TYR A 111 18.86 -23.17 57.98
C TYR A 111 19.11 -22.20 56.81
N GLN A 112 20.37 -21.81 56.58
CA GLN A 112 20.74 -20.96 55.43
C GLN A 112 20.53 -21.69 54.09
N LYS A 113 20.81 -23.01 54.02
CA LYS A 113 20.47 -23.84 52.84
C LYS A 113 18.96 -24.00 52.66
N LYS A 114 18.18 -24.16 53.74
CA LYS A 114 16.71 -24.17 53.66
C LYS A 114 16.15 -22.84 53.13
N LEU A 115 16.68 -21.71 53.61
CA LEU A 115 16.29 -20.38 53.14
C LEU A 115 16.62 -20.18 51.64
N GLY A 116 17.83 -20.54 51.21
CA GLY A 116 18.22 -20.48 49.81
C GLY A 116 17.45 -21.45 48.90
N GLY A 117 16.95 -22.58 49.46
CA GLY A 117 16.05 -23.49 48.77
C GLY A 117 14.65 -22.90 48.54
N ALA A 118 14.10 -22.23 49.56
CA ALA A 118 12.82 -21.51 49.47
C ALA A 118 12.91 -20.29 48.54
N GLU A 119 14.06 -19.60 48.51
CA GLU A 119 14.35 -18.54 47.54
C GLU A 119 14.26 -19.07 46.10
N ARG A 120 14.92 -20.20 45.78
CA ARG A 120 14.81 -20.84 44.45
C ARG A 120 13.37 -21.21 44.10
N GLU A 121 12.62 -21.77 45.05
CA GLU A 121 11.22 -22.13 44.83
C GLU A 121 10.35 -20.89 44.53
N PHE A 122 10.55 -19.80 45.26
CA PHE A 122 9.90 -18.51 44.99
C PHE A 122 10.25 -17.95 43.60
N LEU A 123 11.52 -17.99 43.19
CA LEU A 123 11.94 -17.56 41.85
C LEU A 123 11.25 -18.39 40.76
N GLN A 124 11.27 -19.72 40.89
CA GLN A 124 10.66 -20.64 39.92
C GLN A 124 9.13 -20.49 39.85
N ALA A 125 8.45 -20.38 40.99
CA ALA A 125 7.01 -20.18 41.07
C ALA A 125 6.60 -18.82 40.48
N SER A 126 7.37 -17.76 40.75
CA SER A 126 7.11 -16.43 40.19
C SER A 126 7.34 -16.40 38.67
N ALA A 127 8.34 -17.11 38.16
CA ALA A 127 8.55 -17.27 36.73
C ALA A 127 7.34 -17.97 36.06
N VAL A 128 6.98 -19.17 36.52
CA VAL A 128 5.95 -20.01 35.87
C VAL A 128 4.53 -19.49 36.08
N SER A 129 4.18 -19.05 37.30
CA SER A 129 2.80 -18.70 37.66
C SER A 129 2.48 -17.21 37.51
N PHE A 130 3.48 -16.34 37.35
CA PHE A 130 3.27 -14.90 37.17
C PHE A 130 3.89 -14.35 35.87
N LEU A 131 5.18 -14.58 35.61
CA LEU A 131 5.81 -14.01 34.41
C LEU A 131 5.34 -14.70 33.11
N THR A 132 5.29 -16.03 33.04
CA THR A 132 4.90 -16.74 31.81
C THR A 132 3.50 -16.37 31.30
N PRO A 133 2.43 -16.30 32.12
CA PRO A 133 1.11 -15.87 31.66
C PRO A 133 1.12 -14.44 31.11
N LEU A 134 1.81 -13.51 31.76
CA LEU A 134 1.90 -12.12 31.29
C LEU A 134 2.75 -12.02 30.00
N ARG A 135 3.82 -12.81 29.87
CA ARG A 135 4.58 -12.93 28.61
C ARG A 135 3.67 -13.41 27.48
N ASN A 136 2.91 -14.47 27.70
CA ASN A 136 2.02 -15.06 26.68
C ASN A 136 0.93 -14.07 26.24
N PHE A 137 0.35 -13.31 27.17
CA PHE A 137 -0.59 -12.24 26.86
C PHE A 137 0.06 -11.13 26.01
N LEU A 138 1.28 -10.67 26.36
CA LEU A 138 1.97 -9.58 25.65
C LEU A 138 2.54 -10.00 24.28
N GLU A 139 3.12 -11.20 24.17
CA GLU A 139 3.73 -11.73 22.95
C GLU A 139 2.72 -12.40 22.01
N GLY A 140 1.56 -12.84 22.54
CA GLY A 140 0.48 -13.52 21.81
C GLY A 140 -0.79 -12.68 21.73
N ASP A 141 -1.68 -12.80 22.71
CA ASP A 141 -3.06 -12.26 22.68
C ASP A 141 -3.10 -10.77 22.29
N TRP A 142 -2.24 -9.95 22.89
CA TRP A 142 -2.19 -8.51 22.61
C TRP A 142 -1.73 -8.20 21.18
N ARG A 143 -0.85 -9.00 20.58
CA ARG A 143 -0.44 -8.81 19.18
C ARG A 143 -1.62 -9.05 18.24
N THR A 144 -2.43 -10.06 18.49
CA THR A 144 -3.66 -10.31 17.73
C THR A 144 -4.66 -9.17 17.92
N ILE A 145 -4.88 -8.68 19.15
CA ILE A 145 -5.76 -7.54 19.42
C ILE A 145 -5.28 -6.27 18.67
N SER A 146 -3.97 -5.99 18.67
CA SER A 146 -3.39 -4.85 17.95
C SER A 146 -3.59 -4.96 16.44
N ALA A 147 -3.35 -6.14 15.87
CA ALA A 147 -3.52 -6.38 14.43
C ALA A 147 -4.99 -6.25 13.97
N GLU A 148 -5.95 -6.75 14.75
CA GLU A 148 -7.39 -6.59 14.48
C GLU A 148 -7.82 -5.11 14.56
N GLN A 149 -7.26 -4.34 15.50
CA GLN A 149 -7.52 -2.89 15.59
C GLN A 149 -6.91 -2.12 14.42
N GLU A 150 -5.68 -2.44 14.00
CA GLU A 150 -5.05 -1.86 12.80
C GLU A 150 -5.86 -2.19 11.54
N LEU A 151 -6.36 -3.42 11.42
CA LEU A 151 -7.25 -3.85 10.34
C LEU A 151 -8.58 -3.05 10.34
N ARG A 152 -9.18 -2.78 11.50
CA ARG A 152 -10.39 -1.91 11.61
C ARG A 152 -10.13 -0.51 11.06
N VAL A 153 -8.97 0.07 11.38
CA VAL A 153 -8.57 1.40 10.87
C VAL A 153 -8.37 1.37 9.36
N ALA A 154 -7.65 0.37 8.84
CA ALA A 154 -7.43 0.19 7.40
C ALA A 154 -8.74 -0.01 6.62
N GLN A 155 -9.68 -0.81 7.15
CA GLN A 155 -11.00 -1.01 6.57
C GLN A 155 -11.80 0.30 6.50
N THR A 156 -11.80 1.08 7.59
CA THR A 156 -12.50 2.38 7.66
C THR A 156 -11.97 3.35 6.61
N GLU A 157 -10.65 3.38 6.41
CA GLU A 157 -10.00 4.24 5.40
C GLU A 157 -10.24 3.74 3.97
N PHE A 158 -10.29 2.42 3.75
CA PHE A 158 -10.69 1.83 2.46
C PHE A 158 -12.13 2.22 2.09
N ASP A 159 -13.08 2.07 3.02
CA ASP A 159 -14.49 2.40 2.78
C ASP A 159 -14.66 3.91 2.51
N ARG A 160 -13.95 4.77 3.25
CA ARG A 160 -13.87 6.22 2.99
C ARG A 160 -13.35 6.53 1.58
N GLN A 161 -12.31 5.82 1.13
CA GLN A 161 -11.69 6.05 -0.17
C GLN A 161 -12.53 5.48 -1.33
N ALA A 162 -13.24 4.36 -1.11
CA ALA A 162 -14.21 3.82 -2.05
C ALA A 162 -15.37 4.81 -2.29
N GLU A 163 -15.87 5.44 -1.23
CA GLU A 163 -16.93 6.45 -1.32
C GLU A 163 -16.48 7.73 -2.06
N VAL A 164 -15.27 8.24 -1.78
CA VAL A 164 -14.69 9.34 -2.56
C VAL A 164 -14.60 8.98 -4.05
N THR A 165 -14.19 7.75 -4.35
CA THR A 165 -14.09 7.26 -5.73
C THR A 165 -15.48 7.17 -6.39
N ARG A 166 -16.50 6.66 -5.67
CA ARG A 166 -17.89 6.62 -6.12
C ARG A 166 -18.41 8.01 -6.48
N LEU A 167 -18.24 8.99 -5.60
CA LEU A 167 -18.69 10.37 -5.81
C LEU A 167 -18.00 11.04 -7.01
N LEU A 168 -16.70 10.80 -7.21
CA LEU A 168 -15.97 11.28 -8.38
C LEU A 168 -16.52 10.67 -9.69
N LEU A 169 -16.81 9.37 -9.69
CA LEU A 169 -17.37 8.67 -10.86
C LEU A 169 -18.81 9.12 -11.17
N GLU A 170 -19.65 9.34 -10.15
CA GLU A 170 -21.00 9.89 -10.33
C GLU A 170 -20.96 11.33 -10.89
N GLY A 171 -19.95 12.11 -10.49
CA GLY A 171 -19.66 13.43 -11.04
C GLY A 171 -19.43 13.47 -12.56
N ILE A 172 -18.94 12.37 -13.17
CA ILE A 172 -18.67 12.29 -14.63
C ILE A 172 -19.94 12.53 -15.46
N SER A 173 -21.12 12.17 -14.93
CA SER A 173 -22.39 12.43 -15.62
C SER A 173 -22.63 13.92 -15.89
N SER A 174 -22.15 14.81 -15.00
CA SER A 174 -22.22 16.26 -15.22
C SER A 174 -21.26 16.73 -16.33
N THR A 175 -20.08 16.10 -16.42
CA THR A 175 -19.10 16.34 -17.48
C THR A 175 -19.66 15.97 -18.86
N HIS A 176 -20.42 14.87 -18.96
CA HIS A 176 -21.10 14.51 -20.21
C HIS A 176 -22.10 15.56 -20.68
N VAL A 177 -22.86 16.20 -19.78
CA VAL A 177 -23.77 17.30 -20.13
C VAL A 177 -23.00 18.52 -20.66
N ASN A 178 -21.84 18.82 -20.07
CA ASN A 178 -20.97 19.88 -20.57
C ASN A 178 -20.39 19.54 -21.96
N HIS A 179 -19.92 18.31 -22.18
CA HIS A 179 -19.43 17.86 -23.49
C HIS A 179 -20.51 17.93 -24.58
N LEU A 180 -21.76 17.55 -24.27
CA LEU A 180 -22.90 17.69 -25.18
C LEU A 180 -23.17 19.16 -25.54
N ARG A 181 -23.05 20.10 -24.57
CA ARG A 181 -23.16 21.54 -24.86
C ARG A 181 -22.07 22.01 -25.83
N CYS A 182 -20.81 21.63 -25.59
CA CYS A 182 -19.71 21.98 -26.49
C CYS A 182 -19.90 21.45 -27.91
N LEU A 183 -20.50 20.26 -28.08
CA LEU A 183 -20.85 19.71 -29.39
C LEU A 183 -21.96 20.51 -30.07
N HIS A 184 -22.98 20.98 -29.35
CA HIS A 184 -24.00 21.87 -29.88
C HIS A 184 -23.41 23.21 -30.36
N GLU A 185 -22.60 23.86 -29.52
CA GLU A 185 -21.92 25.13 -29.84
C GLU A 185 -21.00 24.98 -31.07
N PHE A 186 -20.30 23.84 -31.20
CA PHE A 186 -19.48 23.53 -32.38
C PHE A 186 -20.30 23.41 -33.67
N VAL A 187 -21.47 22.75 -33.63
CA VAL A 187 -22.36 22.61 -34.79
C VAL A 187 -22.97 23.97 -35.19
N GLU A 188 -23.33 24.82 -34.23
CA GLU A 188 -23.78 26.19 -34.51
C GLU A 188 -22.67 27.03 -35.16
N ALA A 189 -21.43 26.92 -34.68
CA ALA A 189 -20.28 27.58 -35.28
C ALA A 189 -20.02 27.12 -36.73
N GLN A 190 -20.15 25.81 -37.01
CA GLN A 190 -20.08 25.29 -38.38
C GLN A 190 -21.21 25.84 -39.27
N ALA A 191 -22.45 25.88 -38.78
CA ALA A 191 -23.60 26.40 -39.52
C ALA A 191 -23.42 27.90 -39.85
N ALA A 192 -22.96 28.71 -38.89
CA ALA A 192 -22.66 30.12 -39.07
C ALA A 192 -21.57 30.34 -40.14
N TYR A 193 -20.48 29.56 -40.09
CA TYR A 193 -19.42 29.60 -41.09
C TYR A 193 -19.94 29.35 -42.51
N TYR A 194 -20.68 28.26 -42.75
CA TYR A 194 -21.20 27.95 -44.09
C TYR A 194 -22.23 28.96 -44.59
N ALA A 195 -23.07 29.51 -43.70
CA ALA A 195 -23.97 30.61 -44.04
C ALA A 195 -23.21 31.87 -44.48
N GLN A 196 -22.11 32.20 -43.80
CA GLN A 196 -21.24 33.32 -44.16
C GLN A 196 -20.51 33.09 -45.50
N CYS A 197 -19.98 31.88 -45.74
CA CYS A 197 -19.43 31.50 -47.04
C CYS A 197 -20.45 31.67 -48.17
N HIS A 198 -21.69 31.20 -47.97
CA HIS A 198 -22.75 31.35 -48.97
C HIS A 198 -23.08 32.82 -49.24
N LYS A 199 -23.18 33.65 -48.20
CA LYS A 199 -23.39 35.10 -48.33
C LYS A 199 -22.29 35.78 -49.15
N HIS A 200 -21.02 35.50 -48.87
CA HIS A 200 -19.90 36.09 -49.62
C HIS A 200 -19.89 35.65 -51.09
N MET A 201 -20.30 34.42 -51.41
CA MET A 201 -20.46 33.97 -52.79
C MET A 201 -21.64 34.67 -53.50
N GLN A 202 -22.75 34.95 -52.82
CA GLN A 202 -23.84 35.76 -53.38
C GLN A 202 -23.43 37.22 -53.62
N GLU A 203 -22.69 37.82 -52.69
CA GLU A 203 -22.15 39.18 -52.82
C GLU A 203 -21.22 39.28 -54.05
N LEU A 204 -20.35 38.29 -54.25
CA LEU A 204 -19.48 38.19 -55.43
C LEU A 204 -20.28 38.06 -56.74
N GLN A 205 -21.32 37.22 -56.78
CA GLN A 205 -22.21 37.11 -57.95
C GLN A 205 -22.94 38.43 -58.26
N LYS A 206 -23.32 39.18 -57.22
CA LYS A 206 -23.99 40.49 -57.36
C LYS A 206 -23.05 41.58 -57.87
N GLU A 207 -21.80 41.61 -57.41
CA GLU A 207 -20.79 42.54 -57.94
C GLU A 207 -20.41 42.19 -59.39
N LEU A 208 -20.28 40.91 -59.74
CA LEU A 208 -20.04 40.49 -61.13
C LEU A 208 -21.20 40.85 -62.07
N SER A 209 -22.46 40.75 -61.61
CA SER A 209 -23.64 41.14 -62.40
C SER A 209 -23.93 42.65 -62.40
N ARG A 210 -23.26 43.43 -61.54
CA ARG A 210 -23.23 44.91 -61.61
C ARG A 210 -22.40 45.45 -62.76
N PHE A 211 -21.57 44.63 -63.42
CA PHE A 211 -20.96 44.94 -64.70
C PHE A 211 -21.91 44.48 -65.83
N PRO A 212 -22.71 45.37 -66.44
CA PRO A 212 -23.56 44.95 -67.53
C PRO A 212 -22.69 44.73 -68.76
N ASN A 213 -22.50 43.47 -69.13
CA ASN A 213 -21.94 43.05 -70.41
C ASN A 213 -20.54 43.58 -70.76
N ALA A 214 -19.50 43.03 -70.12
CA ALA A 214 -18.19 42.93 -70.79
C ALA A 214 -18.23 41.96 -72.01
N PHE A 215 -19.29 41.16 -72.16
CA PHE A 215 -19.43 40.13 -73.21
C PHE A 215 -20.54 40.39 -74.25
N ALA A 216 -21.36 41.45 -74.14
CA ALA A 216 -22.33 41.79 -75.19
C ALA A 216 -21.78 42.79 -76.23
N VAL A 217 -20.59 42.47 -76.75
CA VAL A 217 -20.23 42.82 -78.12
C VAL A 217 -19.64 41.58 -78.81
N ASN A 218 -20.47 40.57 -79.04
CA ASN A 218 -20.61 40.00 -80.39
C ASN A 218 -21.88 39.13 -80.49
N ALA A 219 -22.94 39.67 -81.08
CA ALA A 219 -24.10 38.87 -81.48
C ALA A 219 -23.82 38.16 -82.82
N SER A 220 -23.10 37.03 -82.79
CA SER A 220 -23.07 36.08 -83.92
C SER A 220 -22.51 34.70 -83.54
N THR A 221 -23.40 33.75 -83.24
CA THR A 221 -23.55 32.42 -83.89
C THR A 221 -24.26 31.41 -82.97
N SER A 222 -25.15 30.61 -83.56
CA SER A 222 -25.69 29.33 -83.04
C SER A 222 -26.45 29.40 -81.69
N GLY A 223 -27.75 29.09 -81.57
CA GLY A 223 -28.47 28.03 -82.28
C GLY A 223 -28.10 26.66 -81.71
N ILE A 224 -28.93 26.14 -80.81
CA ILE A 224 -29.60 24.82 -80.88
C ILE A 224 -30.71 24.78 -79.80
N SER A 225 -31.83 24.15 -80.16
CA SER A 225 -32.98 23.89 -79.29
C SER A 225 -32.90 22.50 -78.64
N ALA A 226 -33.36 22.35 -77.41
CA ALA A 226 -33.76 21.07 -76.82
C ALA A 226 -34.85 21.29 -75.75
N GLY A 227 -35.88 20.42 -75.74
CA GLY A 227 -37.10 20.60 -74.94
C GLY A 227 -37.04 20.05 -73.50
N PRO A 228 -38.14 20.15 -72.74
CA PRO A 228 -38.17 19.81 -71.31
C PRO A 228 -38.75 18.43 -70.97
N SER A 229 -38.42 17.95 -69.76
CA SER A 229 -39.10 16.89 -68.95
C SER A 229 -38.64 15.43 -69.17
N PRO A 230 -39.01 14.46 -68.30
CA PRO A 230 -38.39 14.23 -66.97
C PRO A 230 -38.07 12.72 -66.72
N LEU A 231 -37.54 12.33 -65.54
CA LEU A 231 -37.96 11.15 -64.73
C LEU A 231 -37.04 10.82 -63.52
N SER A 232 -37.51 9.90 -62.67
CA SER A 232 -37.11 9.68 -61.27
C SER A 232 -36.38 8.35 -60.99
N GLY A 233 -35.62 8.29 -59.89
CA GLY A 233 -35.57 7.15 -58.93
C GLY A 233 -34.61 5.97 -59.20
N GLY A 234 -34.00 5.42 -58.13
CA GLY A 234 -33.28 4.14 -58.19
C GLY A 234 -32.27 3.86 -57.05
N SER A 235 -32.57 2.87 -56.21
CA SER A 235 -31.90 2.42 -54.97
C SER A 235 -30.53 1.68 -55.09
N ILE A 236 -29.73 1.69 -53.99
CA ILE A 236 -29.10 0.58 -53.18
C ILE A 236 -29.00 -0.84 -53.83
N PRO A 237 -27.98 -1.76 -53.64
CA PRO A 237 -26.87 -1.97 -52.65
C PRO A 237 -25.44 -2.18 -53.29
N GLY A 238 -24.35 -2.75 -52.70
CA GLY A 238 -23.94 -3.10 -51.31
C GLY A 238 -23.21 -4.48 -51.12
N HIS A 239 -22.08 -4.52 -50.35
CA HIS A 239 -21.23 -5.69 -49.93
C HIS A 239 -20.51 -6.53 -51.03
N PRO A 240 -19.58 -7.49 -50.73
CA PRO A 240 -18.80 -7.84 -49.50
C PRO A 240 -17.27 -7.57 -49.67
N ALA A 241 -16.31 -7.68 -48.72
CA ALA A 241 -16.04 -8.49 -47.52
C ALA A 241 -15.20 -9.79 -47.70
N ALA A 242 -13.98 -9.75 -47.13
CA ALA A 242 -13.24 -10.82 -46.41
C ALA A 242 -12.41 -11.94 -47.12
N SER A 243 -11.13 -12.01 -46.70
CA SER A 243 -10.35 -13.26 -46.39
C SER A 243 -9.83 -14.11 -47.58
N SER A 244 -8.75 -14.94 -47.49
CA SER A 244 -7.94 -15.40 -46.35
C SER A 244 -6.58 -16.03 -46.75
N SER A 245 -5.69 -16.22 -45.75
CA SER A 245 -4.77 -17.38 -45.59
C SER A 245 -3.36 -17.34 -46.27
N PRO A 246 -2.41 -18.24 -45.94
CA PRO A 246 -1.25 -17.86 -45.10
C PRO A 246 0.11 -18.40 -45.61
N LEU A 247 1.20 -18.26 -44.84
CA LEU A 247 2.24 -19.29 -44.58
C LEU A 247 3.47 -18.72 -43.82
N GLU A 248 3.93 -19.46 -42.80
CA GLU A 248 5.31 -19.50 -42.29
C GLU A 248 5.87 -20.90 -42.64
N PRO A 249 7.21 -21.14 -42.73
CA PRO A 249 8.13 -20.98 -41.59
C PRO A 249 9.52 -20.38 -41.91
N ALA A 250 10.23 -20.00 -40.84
CA ALA A 250 11.63 -19.54 -40.76
C ALA A 250 12.69 -20.64 -41.12
N PRO A 251 14.03 -20.50 -40.88
CA PRO A 251 14.82 -19.35 -40.38
C PRO A 251 16.20 -19.09 -41.07
N LEU A 252 16.78 -17.89 -40.89
CA LEU A 252 18.25 -17.69 -40.89
C LEU A 252 18.67 -16.59 -39.90
N LYS A 253 19.77 -16.81 -39.20
CA LYS A 253 20.41 -15.87 -38.25
C LYS A 253 21.38 -14.93 -39.00
N ILE A 254 21.49 -13.67 -38.57
CA ILE A 254 22.70 -12.82 -38.62
C ILE A 254 22.57 -11.73 -37.54
N GLU A 255 23.70 -11.15 -37.15
CA GLU A 255 23.94 -10.47 -35.88
C GLU A 255 23.31 -9.07 -35.69
N GLU A 256 23.30 -8.70 -34.42
CA GLU A 256 22.97 -7.42 -33.81
C GLU A 256 23.64 -6.19 -34.44
N VAL A 257 22.83 -5.23 -34.89
CA VAL A 257 23.15 -3.79 -34.78
C VAL A 257 21.91 -3.05 -34.26
N LYS A 258 22.07 -2.40 -33.12
CA LYS A 258 21.04 -1.74 -32.31
C LYS A 258 20.42 -0.49 -32.99
N PRO A 259 19.09 -0.43 -33.20
CA PRO A 259 18.40 0.83 -33.48
C PRO A 259 18.18 1.65 -32.17
N PRO A 260 18.05 2.99 -32.26
CA PRO A 260 17.93 3.84 -31.07
C PRO A 260 16.55 3.69 -30.41
N ALA A 261 16.53 3.38 -29.12
CA ALA A 261 15.30 3.25 -28.34
C ALA A 261 14.62 4.61 -28.14
N THR A 262 13.46 4.77 -28.76
CA THR A 262 12.60 5.96 -28.63
C THR A 262 12.04 6.04 -27.20
N GLY A 263 12.20 7.18 -26.52
CA GLY A 263 11.54 7.44 -25.23
C GLY A 263 12.42 7.40 -23.98
N THR A 264 13.75 7.46 -24.11
CA THR A 264 14.64 7.70 -22.96
C THR A 264 14.39 9.07 -22.32
N ARG A 265 14.31 9.10 -20.98
CA ARG A 265 14.16 10.34 -20.17
C ARG A 265 15.19 10.35 -19.06
N LYS A 266 15.44 11.52 -18.46
CA LYS A 266 16.21 11.59 -17.21
C LYS A 266 15.25 11.47 -16.03
N ALA A 267 15.71 10.85 -14.96
CA ALA A 267 14.98 10.77 -13.71
C ALA A 267 15.91 11.12 -12.55
N LYS A 268 15.39 11.85 -11.57
CA LYS A 268 16.04 12.06 -10.28
C LYS A 268 15.52 11.01 -9.30
N VAL A 269 16.41 10.36 -8.56
CA VAL A 269 16.06 9.41 -7.51
C VAL A 269 15.60 10.16 -6.27
N LEU A 270 14.44 9.79 -5.73
CA LEU A 270 13.84 10.39 -4.54
C LEU A 270 14.30 9.74 -3.23
N TYR A 271 14.56 8.44 -3.23
CA TYR A 271 14.93 7.65 -2.05
C TYR A 271 15.94 6.56 -2.42
N ASP A 272 16.76 6.15 -1.44
CA ASP A 272 17.64 4.97 -1.61
C ASP A 272 16.81 3.72 -1.89
N TYR A 273 17.31 2.85 -2.78
CA TYR A 273 16.68 1.59 -3.14
C TYR A 273 17.74 0.49 -3.27
N ASP A 274 17.59 -0.60 -2.52
CA ASP A 274 18.43 -1.79 -2.67
C ASP A 274 17.74 -2.80 -3.61
N ALA A 275 18.43 -3.18 -4.68
CA ALA A 275 17.97 -4.20 -5.61
C ALA A 275 17.75 -5.56 -4.91
N ALA A 276 16.57 -6.13 -5.09
CA ALA A 276 16.19 -7.44 -4.55
C ALA A 276 16.82 -8.61 -5.33
N ASP A 277 17.08 -8.43 -6.63
CA ASP A 277 17.74 -9.43 -7.48
C ASP A 277 18.67 -8.82 -8.55
N THR A 278 19.30 -9.68 -9.35
CA THR A 278 20.25 -9.27 -10.42
C THR A 278 19.58 -8.64 -11.66
N SER A 279 18.26 -8.54 -11.70
CA SER A 279 17.50 -7.86 -12.75
C SER A 279 17.15 -6.40 -12.39
N GLU A 280 17.33 -6.02 -11.13
CA GLU A 280 17.09 -4.68 -10.59
C GLU A 280 18.38 -3.86 -10.46
N LEU A 281 18.25 -2.54 -10.25
CA LEU A 281 19.36 -1.61 -10.08
C LEU A 281 19.25 -0.85 -8.75
N SER A 282 20.22 -1.00 -7.85
CA SER A 282 20.25 -0.24 -6.60
C SER A 282 20.49 1.26 -6.85
N LEU A 283 19.69 2.10 -6.22
CA LEU A 283 19.66 3.55 -6.37
C LEU A 283 20.10 4.26 -5.09
N LEU A 284 20.67 5.44 -5.24
CA LEU A 284 20.94 6.37 -4.14
C LEU A 284 20.10 7.63 -4.33
N ALA A 285 19.54 8.16 -3.24
CA ALA A 285 18.78 9.40 -3.24
C ALA A 285 19.58 10.57 -3.84
N ASP A 286 18.88 11.49 -4.49
CA ASP A 286 19.43 12.61 -5.27
C ASP A 286 20.31 12.24 -6.49
N GLU A 287 20.52 10.95 -6.80
CA GLU A 287 21.22 10.54 -8.03
C GLU A 287 20.38 10.79 -9.30
N LEU A 288 21.05 11.07 -10.42
CA LEU A 288 20.42 11.34 -11.72
C LEU A 288 20.69 10.18 -12.69
N ILE A 289 19.64 9.44 -13.06
CA ILE A 289 19.72 8.27 -13.94
C ILE A 289 18.99 8.49 -15.27
N THR A 290 19.27 7.67 -16.27
CA THR A 290 18.46 7.61 -17.51
C THR A 290 17.46 6.46 -17.41
N VAL A 291 16.21 6.68 -17.81
CA VAL A 291 15.15 5.67 -17.72
C VAL A 291 14.39 5.50 -19.03
N TYR A 292 13.90 4.29 -19.29
CA TYR A 292 13.03 3.98 -20.43
C TYR A 292 12.10 2.78 -20.15
N THR A 293 10.95 2.76 -20.83
CA THR A 293 10.02 1.62 -20.86
C THR A 293 10.46 0.58 -21.88
N VAL A 294 10.25 -0.71 -21.62
CA VAL A 294 10.39 -1.79 -22.61
C VAL A 294 9.04 -2.49 -22.84
N PRO A 295 8.73 -2.97 -24.06
CA PRO A 295 7.47 -3.65 -24.33
C PRO A 295 7.28 -4.89 -23.46
N GLY A 296 6.11 -5.02 -22.84
CA GLY A 296 5.76 -6.16 -21.97
C GLY A 296 6.28 -6.07 -20.53
N MET A 297 6.81 -4.92 -20.10
CA MET A 297 7.13 -4.67 -18.69
C MET A 297 5.97 -3.97 -17.96
N ASP A 298 5.86 -4.24 -16.66
CA ASP A 298 4.83 -3.69 -15.79
C ASP A 298 4.89 -2.14 -15.71
N PRO A 299 3.73 -1.44 -15.64
CA PRO A 299 3.69 0.04 -15.65
C PRO A 299 4.42 0.71 -14.49
N ASP A 300 4.55 0.02 -13.35
CA ASP A 300 5.19 0.52 -12.13
C ASP A 300 6.72 0.44 -12.17
N TRP A 301 7.30 -0.09 -13.27
CA TRP A 301 8.73 -0.32 -13.43
C TRP A 301 9.29 0.35 -14.69
N LEU A 302 10.52 0.85 -14.59
CA LEU A 302 11.32 1.34 -15.72
C LEU A 302 12.67 0.63 -15.75
N ILE A 303 13.34 0.61 -16.91
CA ILE A 303 14.77 0.24 -16.95
C ILE A 303 15.57 1.50 -16.65
N GLY A 304 16.28 1.49 -15.53
CA GLY A 304 17.27 2.49 -15.16
C GLY A 304 18.63 2.16 -15.75
N GLU A 305 19.35 3.18 -16.21
CA GLU A 305 20.70 3.11 -16.75
C GLU A 305 21.60 4.12 -16.01
N ARG A 306 22.56 3.58 -15.26
CA ARG A 306 23.60 4.32 -14.53
C ARG A 306 24.97 3.91 -15.09
N GLY A 307 25.45 4.65 -16.09
CA GLY A 307 26.69 4.33 -16.79
C GLY A 307 26.60 2.95 -17.46
N ASN A 308 27.44 2.01 -17.01
CA ASN A 308 27.45 0.63 -17.52
C ASN A 308 26.48 -0.31 -16.80
N GLN A 309 25.82 0.12 -15.71
CA GLN A 309 24.86 -0.70 -14.98
C GLN A 309 23.44 -0.41 -15.47
N LYS A 310 22.65 -1.47 -15.67
CA LYS A 310 21.24 -1.38 -16.03
C LYS A 310 20.43 -2.40 -15.25
N GLY A 311 19.22 -2.03 -14.88
CA GLY A 311 18.27 -2.91 -14.21
C GLY A 311 16.92 -2.25 -14.08
N LYS A 312 15.94 -3.01 -13.62
CA LYS A 312 14.61 -2.51 -13.27
C LYS A 312 14.69 -1.57 -12.06
N VAL A 313 13.92 -0.50 -12.11
CA VAL A 313 13.77 0.50 -11.03
C VAL A 313 12.28 0.84 -10.85
N PRO A 314 11.78 0.95 -9.61
CA PRO A 314 10.38 1.28 -9.36
C PRO A 314 10.09 2.76 -9.65
N VAL A 315 9.02 3.04 -10.39
CA VAL A 315 8.61 4.41 -10.77
C VAL A 315 8.35 5.30 -9.56
N THR A 316 7.85 4.73 -8.46
CA THR A 316 7.54 5.45 -7.22
C THR A 316 8.76 6.04 -6.50
N TYR A 317 9.98 5.60 -6.85
CA TYR A 317 11.24 6.11 -6.31
C TYR A 317 11.88 7.20 -7.20
N LEU A 318 11.18 7.62 -8.27
CA LEU A 318 11.73 8.46 -9.33
C LEU A 318 10.88 9.69 -9.62
N GLU A 319 11.54 10.83 -9.77
CA GLU A 319 10.99 12.05 -10.35
C GLU A 319 11.41 12.12 -11.83
N LEU A 320 10.47 11.90 -12.76
CA LEU A 320 10.73 11.96 -14.19
C LEU A 320 10.90 13.41 -14.65
N LEU A 321 12.07 13.74 -15.19
CA LEU A 321 12.38 15.06 -15.74
C LEU A 321 12.02 15.10 -17.23
N SER A 322 11.26 16.13 -17.64
CA SER A 322 10.82 16.37 -19.02
C SER A 322 11.91 17.01 -19.88
#